data_AF-X0VXM8-F1
#
_entry.id   AF-X0VXM8-F1
#
_cell.length_a   1.000
_cell.length_b   1.000
_cell.length_c   1.000
_cell.angle_alpha   90.00
_cell.angle_beta   90.00
_cell.angle_gamma   90.00
#
_symmetry.space_group_name_H-M   'P 1'
#
loop_
_entity.id
_entity.type
_entity.pdbx_description
1 polymer ?
#
loop_
_entity_poly.entity_id
_entity_poly.type
_entity_poly.pdbx_seq_one_letter_code
_entity_poly.pdbx_strand_id
1 'polypeptide(L)'
;MWKNRDTTGLDNKMIYFKGEKYAFIGLIDARDNKTENVWAGINTEGFAIMNSASADLSEEPEGMINNGRFMKRALSECADALDFESLLNRTNGNRKVAANFGIIDAEGNACFYETSNSTFQKF
;
A
#
# COMPACT_ATOMS: atom_id res chain seq x y z
N MET A 1 4.78 -7.97 -10.44
CA MET A 1 5.54 -7.07 -9.54
C MET A 1 6.33 -7.91 -8.56
N TRP A 2 7.62 -7.61 -8.36
CA TRP A 2 8.45 -8.28 -7.35
C TRP A 2 8.77 -7.33 -6.20
N LYS A 3 8.77 -7.85 -4.97
CA LYS A 3 9.12 -7.11 -3.77
C LYS A 3 9.88 -8.01 -2.80
N ASN A 4 11.07 -7.57 -2.38
CA ASN A 4 11.73 -8.13 -1.21
C ASN A 4 11.32 -7.34 0.04
N ARG A 5 10.73 -8.01 1.04
CA ARG A 5 10.34 -7.38 2.31
C ARG A 5 11.42 -7.62 3.37
N ASP A 6 12.32 -6.66 3.50
CA ASP A 6 13.33 -6.69 4.55
C ASP A 6 12.73 -6.20 5.86
N THR A 7 12.79 -7.01 6.91
CA THR A 7 12.02 -6.81 8.15
C THR A 7 12.56 -7.67 9.28
N THR A 8 12.31 -7.27 10.53
CA THR A 8 12.53 -8.13 11.71
C THR A 8 11.38 -9.12 11.92
N GLY A 9 10.22 -8.90 11.29
CA GLY A 9 9.07 -9.80 11.30
C GLY A 9 9.15 -10.87 10.22
N LEU A 10 9.90 -11.93 10.50
CA LEU A 10 10.25 -12.97 9.52
C LEU A 10 9.07 -13.86 9.13
N ASP A 11 8.14 -14.09 10.06
CA ASP A 11 6.96 -14.90 9.81
C ASP A 11 5.92 -14.10 9.04
N ASN A 12 5.65 -14.52 7.80
CA ASN A 12 4.70 -13.88 6.91
C ASN A 12 3.65 -14.90 6.47
N LYS A 13 2.44 -14.43 6.17
CA LYS A 13 1.37 -15.25 5.60
C LYS A 13 0.65 -14.51 4.48
N MET A 14 0.20 -15.28 3.50
CA MET A 14 -0.71 -14.79 2.46
C MET A 14 -2.15 -14.99 2.94
N ILE A 15 -2.94 -13.92 2.89
CA ILE A 15 -4.36 -13.96 3.26
C ILE A 15 -5.20 -13.46 2.09
N TYR A 16 -6.30 -14.18 1.84
CA TYR A 16 -7.38 -13.72 0.99
C TYR A 16 -8.34 -12.83 1.79
N PHE A 17 -8.66 -11.66 1.26
CA PHE A 17 -9.61 -10.71 1.80
C PHE A 17 -10.73 -10.49 0.80
N LYS A 18 -11.97 -10.37 1.29
CA LYS A 18 -13.11 -9.98 0.46
C LYS A 18 -13.01 -8.54 -0.04
N GLY A 19 -12.35 -7.67 0.72
CA GLY A 19 -12.31 -6.22 0.49
C GLY A 19 -13.68 -5.54 0.56
N GLU A 20 -13.68 -4.25 0.31
CA GLU A 20 -14.86 -3.38 0.26
C GLU A 20 -15.48 -3.40 -1.14
N LYS A 21 -14.67 -3.19 -2.18
CA LYS A 21 -15.07 -3.31 -3.59
C LYS A 21 -14.48 -4.54 -4.25
N TYR A 22 -13.18 -4.76 -4.05
CA TYR A 22 -12.43 -5.82 -4.72
C TYR A 22 -11.85 -6.80 -3.71
N ALA A 23 -11.97 -8.09 -4.02
CA ALA A 23 -11.27 -9.11 -3.27
C ALA A 23 -9.78 -9.09 -3.62
N PHE A 24 -8.93 -9.48 -2.69
CA PHE A 24 -7.49 -9.44 -2.91
C PHE A 24 -6.73 -10.46 -2.07
N ILE A 25 -5.54 -10.82 -2.54
CA ILE A 25 -4.55 -11.53 -1.73
C ILE A 25 -3.50 -10.54 -1.24
N GLY A 26 -3.16 -10.63 0.04
CA GLY A 26 -2.20 -9.74 0.69
C GLY A 26 -1.18 -10.50 1.54
N LEU A 27 0.07 -10.06 1.48
CA LEU A 27 1.13 -10.50 2.38
C LEU A 27 1.05 -9.71 3.68
N ILE A 28 0.94 -10.41 4.81
CA ILE A 28 0.92 -9.79 6.14
C ILE A 28 1.94 -10.42 7.08
N ASP A 29 2.30 -9.69 8.13
CA ASP A 29 3.06 -10.24 9.26
C ASP A 29 2.18 -11.28 9.99
N ALA A 30 2.69 -12.48 10.22
CA ALA A 30 1.91 -13.56 10.81
C ALA A 30 1.38 -13.22 12.22
N ARG A 31 2.10 -12.34 12.94
CA ARG A 31 1.77 -11.85 14.28
C ARG A 31 0.70 -10.76 14.29
N ASP A 32 0.37 -10.18 13.13
CA ASP A 32 -0.78 -9.30 12.97
C ASP A 32 -2.07 -10.13 12.98
N ASN A 33 -2.52 -10.46 14.20
CA ASN A 33 -3.72 -11.26 14.43
C ASN A 33 -5.00 -10.59 13.95
N LYS A 34 -5.02 -9.25 13.88
CA LYS A 34 -6.15 -8.48 13.38
C LYS A 34 -6.10 -8.30 11.87
N THR A 35 -5.00 -8.69 11.24
CA THR A 35 -4.77 -8.58 9.79
C THR A 35 -4.89 -7.14 9.28
N GLU A 36 -4.55 -6.15 10.11
CA GLU A 36 -4.76 -4.74 9.79
C GLU A 36 -3.82 -4.21 8.71
N ASN A 37 -2.62 -4.78 8.61
CA ASN A 37 -1.56 -4.30 7.74
C ASN A 37 -1.24 -5.28 6.62
N VAL A 38 -1.16 -4.77 5.40
CA VAL A 38 -0.72 -5.52 4.21
C VAL A 38 0.55 -4.87 3.66
N TRP A 39 1.55 -5.68 3.33
CA TRP A 39 2.88 -5.22 2.91
C TRP A 39 3.22 -5.52 1.44
N ALA A 40 2.32 -6.21 0.74
CA ALA A 40 2.27 -6.36 -0.72
C ALA A 40 0.97 -7.09 -1.07
N GLY A 41 0.45 -6.94 -2.29
CA GLY A 41 -0.71 -7.71 -2.72
C GLY A 41 -1.16 -7.42 -4.14
N ILE A 42 -2.21 -8.11 -4.55
CA ILE A 42 -2.92 -7.91 -5.82
C ILE A 42 -4.42 -8.20 -5.63
N ASN A 43 -5.27 -7.40 -6.26
CA ASN A 43 -6.73 -7.58 -6.22
C ASN A 43 -7.29 -8.20 -7.49
N THR A 44 -8.60 -8.44 -7.52
CA THR A 44 -9.31 -9.07 -8.64
C THR A 44 -9.31 -8.26 -9.94
N GLU A 45 -9.11 -6.94 -9.88
CA GLU A 45 -8.98 -6.08 -11.06
C GLU A 45 -7.56 -6.09 -11.64
N GLY A 46 -6.62 -6.76 -10.96
CA GLY A 46 -5.22 -6.80 -11.36
C GLY A 46 -4.38 -5.64 -10.85
N PHE A 47 -4.92 -4.78 -9.99
CA PHE A 47 -4.14 -3.77 -9.27
C PHE A 47 -3.24 -4.43 -8.22
N ALA A 48 -1.93 -4.30 -8.39
CA ALA A 48 -0.93 -4.78 -7.46
C ALA A 48 -0.12 -3.62 -6.88
N ILE A 49 0.20 -3.70 -5.58
CA ILE A 49 0.93 -2.65 -4.86
C ILE A 49 2.01 -3.25 -3.97
N MET A 50 3.14 -2.54 -3.88
CA MET A 50 4.24 -2.78 -2.93
C MET A 50 4.72 -1.45 -2.36
N ASN A 51 5.46 -1.48 -1.24
CA ASN A 51 6.06 -0.27 -0.68
C ASN A 51 7.52 -0.47 -0.23
N SER A 52 8.32 0.59 -0.33
CA SER A 52 9.50 0.77 0.52
C SER A 52 9.17 1.81 1.59
N ALA A 53 9.47 1.51 2.85
CA ALA A 53 9.31 2.49 3.92
C ALA A 53 10.35 3.62 3.73
N SER A 54 9.91 4.89 3.76
CA SER A 54 10.78 6.05 3.55
C SER A 54 10.53 7.08 4.64
N ALA A 55 11.30 7.00 5.72
CA ALA A 55 11.08 7.81 6.92
C ALA A 55 11.42 9.30 6.74
N ASP A 56 12.32 9.59 5.81
CA ASP A 56 12.73 10.92 5.37
C ASP A 56 11.59 11.74 4.73
N LEU A 57 10.53 11.07 4.27
CA LEU A 57 9.31 11.73 3.79
C LEU A 57 8.38 12.19 4.93
N SER A 58 8.72 11.91 6.19
CA SER A 58 7.93 12.30 7.34
C SER A 58 8.63 13.32 8.22
N GLU A 59 7.90 14.39 8.56
CA GLU A 59 8.34 15.37 9.57
C GLU A 59 7.95 14.96 11.00
N GLU A 60 7.11 13.93 11.16
CA GLU A 60 6.56 13.51 12.46
C GLU A 60 6.98 12.07 12.81
N PRO A 61 7.28 11.77 14.09
CA PRO A 61 7.65 10.42 14.54
C PRO A 61 6.64 9.32 14.20
N GLU A 62 5.35 9.68 14.09
CA GLU A 62 4.26 8.75 13.81
C GLU A 62 3.80 8.75 12.34
N GLY A 63 4.47 9.49 11.45
CA GLY A 63 3.95 9.68 10.10
C GLY A 63 4.00 8.45 9.20
N MET A 64 4.48 7.30 9.67
CA MET A 64 4.56 6.04 8.91
C MET A 64 3.61 4.94 9.39
N ILE A 65 2.91 5.15 10.52
CA ILE A 65 2.22 4.07 11.23
C ILE A 65 1.10 3.41 10.41
N ASN A 66 0.59 4.08 9.38
CA ASN A 66 -0.50 3.58 8.54
C ASN A 66 -0.07 3.07 7.17
N ASN A 67 1.22 2.89 6.89
CA ASN A 67 1.70 2.39 5.58
C ASN A 67 0.96 1.09 5.16
N GLY A 68 0.95 0.08 6.03
CA GLY A 68 0.31 -1.21 5.72
C GLY A 68 -1.21 -1.14 5.66
N ARG A 69 -1.84 -0.35 6.53
CA ARG A 69 -3.29 -0.12 6.51
C ARG A 69 -3.72 0.63 5.24
N PHE A 70 -2.90 1.56 4.76
CA PHE A 70 -3.15 2.31 3.52
C PHE A 70 -3.08 1.39 2.29
N MET A 71 -2.08 0.50 2.22
CA MET A 71 -2.01 -0.50 1.15
C MET A 71 -3.20 -1.45 1.15
N LYS A 72 -3.63 -1.90 2.34
CA LYS A 72 -4.82 -2.74 2.48
C LYS A 72 -6.07 -2.04 1.93
N ARG A 73 -6.22 -0.73 2.22
CA ARG A 73 -7.31 0.09 1.66
C ARG A 73 -7.20 0.20 0.14
N ALA A 74 -6.02 0.51 -0.40
CA ALA A 74 -5.82 0.64 -1.85
C ALA A 74 -6.22 -0.66 -2.59
N LEU A 75 -5.75 -1.82 -2.12
CA LEU A 75 -6.13 -3.12 -2.68
C LEU A 75 -7.65 -3.39 -2.64
N SER A 76 -8.32 -2.85 -1.63
CA SER A 76 -9.75 -3.03 -1.38
C SER A 76 -10.63 -2.14 -2.26
N GLU A 77 -10.13 -0.98 -2.74
CA GLU A 77 -10.96 0.03 -3.40
C GLU A 77 -10.48 0.56 -4.76
N CYS A 78 -9.22 0.31 -5.16
CA CYS A 78 -8.61 0.80 -6.40
C CYS A 78 -8.49 -0.30 -7.47
N ALA A 79 -8.92 -0.03 -8.69
CA ALA A 79 -8.76 -0.95 -9.83
C ALA A 79 -7.47 -0.72 -10.63
N ASP A 80 -6.93 0.50 -10.60
CA ASP A 80 -5.83 0.95 -11.46
C ASP A 80 -5.03 2.11 -10.83
N ALA A 81 -4.06 2.63 -11.59
CA ALA A 81 -3.26 3.79 -11.21
C ALA A 81 -4.07 5.08 -10.96
N LEU A 82 -5.14 5.33 -11.73
CA LEU A 82 -5.97 6.53 -11.62
C LEU A 82 -6.79 6.53 -10.33
N ASP A 83 -7.34 5.38 -9.97
CA ASP A 83 -8.01 5.17 -8.69
C ASP A 83 -7.04 5.38 -7.51
N PHE A 84 -5.80 4.89 -7.63
CA PHE A 84 -4.79 5.06 -6.60
C PHE A 84 -4.40 6.54 -6.42
N GLU A 85 -4.20 7.28 -7.51
CA GLU A 85 -3.96 8.74 -7.47
C GLU A 85 -5.15 9.51 -6.86
N SER A 86 -6.37 9.08 -7.18
CA SER A 86 -7.58 9.66 -6.59
C SER A 86 -7.66 9.41 -5.08
N LEU A 87 -7.28 8.21 -4.62
CA LEU A 87 -7.13 7.89 -3.20
C LEU A 87 -6.04 8.74 -2.54
N LEU A 88 -4.88 8.90 -3.18
CA LEU A 88 -3.82 9.76 -2.68
C LEU A 88 -4.30 11.21 -2.53
N ASN A 89 -4.92 11.79 -3.56
CA ASN A 89 -5.44 13.15 -3.51
C ASN A 89 -6.47 13.34 -2.39
N ARG A 90 -7.44 12.41 -2.26
CA ARG A 90 -8.49 12.46 -1.22
C ARG A 90 -7.95 12.32 0.20
N THR A 91 -6.78 11.72 0.38
CA THR A 91 -6.18 11.48 1.70
C THR A 91 -5.03 12.41 2.05
N ASN A 92 -4.66 13.34 1.14
CA ASN A 92 -3.67 14.37 1.43
C ASN A 92 -4.02 15.12 2.72
N GLY A 93 -3.02 15.26 3.60
CA GLY A 93 -3.11 15.93 4.90
C GLY A 93 -3.78 15.10 6.00
N ASN A 94 -4.38 13.96 5.66
CA ASN A 94 -5.16 13.13 6.59
C ASN A 94 -4.63 11.70 6.72
N ARG A 95 -3.59 11.33 5.96
CA ARG A 95 -2.92 10.02 6.07
C ARG A 95 -1.65 10.12 6.93
N LYS A 96 -1.33 9.04 7.63
CA LYS A 96 -0.05 8.85 8.34
C LYS A 96 0.80 7.84 7.58
N VAL A 97 1.25 8.25 6.40
CA VAL A 97 2.06 7.44 5.49
C VAL A 97 3.36 8.18 5.16
N ALA A 98 4.46 7.44 5.16
CA ALA A 98 5.74 7.87 4.61
C ALA A 98 6.38 6.64 3.93
N ALA A 99 6.18 6.56 2.62
CA ALA A 99 6.53 5.37 1.84
C ALA A 99 6.64 5.69 0.36
N ASN A 100 7.46 4.88 -0.30
CA ASN A 100 7.52 4.83 -1.75
C ASN A 100 6.67 3.66 -2.23
N PHE A 101 5.52 3.93 -2.83
CA PHE A 101 4.63 2.90 -3.36
C PHE A 101 4.93 2.62 -4.82
N GLY A 102 5.13 1.35 -5.17
CA GLY A 102 5.08 0.91 -6.56
C GLY A 102 3.74 0.27 -6.84
N ILE A 103 3.12 0.63 -7.95
CA ILE A 103 1.90 -0.02 -8.46
C ILE A 103 2.15 -0.58 -9.87
N ILE A 104 1.48 -1.69 -10.19
CA ILE A 104 1.21 -2.09 -11.57
C ILE A 104 -0.26 -2.49 -11.66
N ASP A 105 -0.88 -2.34 -12.83
CA ASP A 105 -2.27 -2.74 -13.04
C ASP A 105 -2.47 -3.55 -14.34
N ALA A 106 -3.69 -4.04 -14.55
CA ALA A 106 -4.05 -4.87 -15.69
C ALA A 106 -4.10 -4.09 -17.02
N GLU A 107 -4.17 -2.76 -16.97
CA GLU A 107 -4.13 -1.89 -18.16
C GLU A 107 -2.70 -1.67 -18.66
N GLY A 108 -1.70 -2.14 -17.90
CA GLY A 108 -0.28 -2.04 -18.24
C GLY A 108 0.39 -0.79 -17.67
N ASN A 109 -0.28 -0.04 -16.79
CA ASN A 109 0.39 1.05 -16.08
C ASN A 109 1.37 0.48 -15.06
N ALA A 110 2.49 1.17 -14.91
CA ALA A 110 3.47 0.93 -13.87
C ALA A 110 3.95 2.30 -13.36
N CYS A 111 3.71 2.60 -12.09
CA CYS A 111 3.98 3.91 -11.53
C CYS A 111 4.62 3.79 -10.16
N PHE A 112 5.45 4.77 -9.81
CA PHE A 112 6.09 4.86 -8.51
C PHE A 112 5.71 6.17 -7.83
N TYR A 113 5.36 6.12 -6.55
CA TYR A 113 4.86 7.27 -5.80
C TYR A 113 5.66 7.45 -4.51
N GLU A 114 6.45 8.50 -4.43
CA GLU A 114 7.02 8.97 -3.16
C GLU A 114 5.91 9.70 -2.40
N THR A 115 5.47 9.15 -1.28
CA THR A 115 4.25 9.59 -0.60
C THR A 115 4.52 9.96 0.85
N SER A 116 4.20 11.20 1.21
CA SER A 116 4.20 11.72 2.58
C SER A 116 2.77 11.81 3.15
N ASN A 117 2.63 12.41 4.33
CA ASN A 117 1.33 12.67 4.95
C ASN A 117 0.44 13.63 4.11
N SER A 118 1.05 14.57 3.39
CA SER A 118 0.39 15.75 2.81
C SER A 118 0.58 15.88 1.31
N THR A 119 1.62 15.25 0.76
CA THR A 119 1.98 15.33 -0.65
C THR A 119 2.34 13.95 -1.19
N PHE A 120 2.43 13.85 -2.51
CA PHE A 120 3.06 12.73 -3.20
C PHE A 120 3.66 13.20 -4.53
N GLN A 121 4.68 12.51 -5.01
CA GLN A 121 5.29 12.72 -6.32
C GLN A 121 5.25 11.41 -7.11
N LYS A 122 4.76 11.46 -8.36
CA LYS A 122 4.70 10.33 -9.29
C LYS A 122 5.95 10.29 -10.17
N PHE A 123 6.42 9.07 -10.48
CA PHE A 123 7.48 8.72 -11.43
C PHE A 123 7.05 7.57 -12.34
#